data_AF-A0A930VFC9-F1
#
_entry.id   AF-A0A930VFC9-F1
#
_cell.length_a   1.000
_cell.length_b   1.000
_cell.length_c   1.000
_cell.angle_alpha   90.00
_cell.angle_beta   90.00
_cell.angle_gamma   90.00
#
_symmetry.space_group_name_H-M   'P 1'
#
loop_
_entity.id
_entity.type
_entity.pdbx_description
1 polymer ?
#
loop_
_entity_poly.entity_id
_entity_poly.type
_entity_poly.pdbx_seq_one_letter_code
_entity_poly.pdbx_strand_id
1 'polypeptide(L)'
;MSSSQTVARQRVSRRTVTRGAAWSVPAVAVAVAAPAFAASNTNPVVTAGASCKCPGSGGNNFNFKAVLSVTTAGSADWKFHFTAFTFDGSVAALPADQTLTGGDGNLVLVYNLTNSAAKHTVFVQMTATNLTTNATANLTFGPQELTFAPNCVSPILCP
;
A
#
# COMPACT_ATOMS: atom_id res chain seq x y z
N MET A 1 -67.75 -43.75 -31.52
CA MET A 1 -67.73 -42.77 -30.41
C MET A 1 -66.31 -42.24 -30.32
N SER A 2 -66.12 -40.94 -30.58
CA SER A 2 -64.81 -40.28 -30.75
C SER A 2 -64.36 -39.67 -29.42
N SER A 3 -63.16 -39.99 -28.97
CA SER A 3 -62.56 -39.45 -27.75
C SER A 3 -61.74 -38.21 -28.08
N SER A 4 -62.26 -37.02 -27.79
CA SER A 4 -61.53 -35.76 -27.94
C SER A 4 -60.49 -35.60 -26.83
N GLN A 5 -59.20 -35.78 -27.13
CA GLN A 5 -58.11 -35.39 -26.24
C GLN A 5 -57.77 -33.91 -26.45
N THR A 6 -57.91 -33.10 -25.40
CA THR A 6 -57.51 -31.68 -25.40
C THR A 6 -56.10 -31.56 -24.81
N VAL A 7 -55.12 -31.21 -25.65
CA VAL A 7 -53.75 -30.90 -25.19
C VAL A 7 -53.79 -29.58 -24.41
N ALA A 8 -53.76 -29.66 -23.08
CA ALA A 8 -53.72 -28.48 -22.22
C ALA A 8 -52.37 -27.76 -22.37
N ARG A 9 -52.36 -26.63 -23.10
CA ARG A 9 -51.19 -25.76 -23.21
C ARG A 9 -50.88 -25.15 -21.84
N GLN A 10 -49.82 -25.62 -21.19
CA GLN A 10 -49.41 -25.20 -19.85
C GLN A 10 -49.02 -23.71 -19.86
N ARG A 11 -49.95 -22.82 -19.51
CA ARG A 11 -49.72 -21.37 -19.46
C ARG A 11 -48.88 -21.04 -18.22
N VAL A 12 -47.70 -20.48 -18.43
CA VAL A 12 -46.88 -19.93 -17.34
C VAL A 12 -47.69 -18.82 -16.65
N SER A 13 -47.97 -18.98 -15.36
CA SER A 13 -48.76 -18.00 -14.61
C SER A 13 -47.89 -16.78 -14.24
N ARG A 14 -48.49 -15.60 -14.17
CA ARG A 14 -47.81 -14.38 -13.70
C ARG A 14 -47.16 -14.59 -12.31
N ARG A 15 -47.79 -15.40 -11.46
CA ARG A 15 -47.29 -15.76 -10.13
C ARG A 15 -45.98 -16.55 -10.18
N THR A 16 -45.81 -17.40 -11.21
CA THR A 16 -44.60 -18.19 -11.45
C THR A 16 -43.43 -17.27 -11.81
N VAL A 17 -43.67 -16.25 -12.64
CA VAL A 17 -42.66 -15.25 -13.01
C VAL A 17 -42.24 -14.40 -11.81
N THR A 18 -43.20 -13.90 -11.03
CA THR A 18 -42.88 -13.13 -9.80
C THR A 18 -42.14 -13.95 -8.76
N ARG A 19 -42.42 -15.26 -8.66
CA ARG A 19 -41.67 -16.14 -7.76
C ARG A 19 -40.21 -16.26 -8.19
N GLY A 20 -39.92 -16.40 -9.49
CA GLY A 20 -38.54 -16.42 -9.99
C GLY A 20 -37.81 -15.10 -9.75
N ALA A 21 -38.47 -13.98 -10.07
CA ALA A 21 -37.88 -12.64 -9.89
C ALA A 21 -37.60 -12.30 -8.41
N ALA A 22 -38.43 -12.77 -7.48
CA ALA A 22 -38.23 -12.55 -6.04
C ALA A 22 -36.92 -13.15 -5.51
N TRP A 23 -36.40 -14.21 -6.13
CA TRP A 23 -35.11 -14.82 -5.75
C TRP A 23 -33.91 -14.17 -6.44
N SER A 24 -34.10 -13.37 -7.50
CA SER A 24 -33.01 -12.67 -8.18
C SER A 24 -32.55 -11.42 -7.42
N VAL A 25 -33.44 -10.74 -6.69
CA VAL A 25 -33.12 -9.49 -6.00
C VAL A 25 -32.03 -9.66 -4.93
N PRO A 26 -32.10 -10.67 -4.02
CA PRO A 26 -31.04 -10.89 -3.04
C PRO A 26 -29.72 -11.30 -3.69
N ALA A 27 -29.77 -12.11 -4.74
CA ALA A 27 -28.58 -12.60 -5.44
C ALA A 27 -27.80 -11.45 -6.11
N VAL A 28 -28.49 -10.51 -6.76
CA VAL A 28 -27.85 -9.35 -7.37
C VAL A 28 -27.28 -8.42 -6.30
N ALA A 29 -27.98 -8.20 -5.19
CA ALA A 29 -27.50 -7.37 -4.09
C ALA A 29 -26.21 -7.92 -3.43
N VAL A 30 -26.11 -9.24 -3.25
CA VAL A 30 -24.89 -9.89 -2.74
C VAL A 30 -23.78 -9.91 -3.80
N ALA A 31 -24.14 -10.10 -5.07
CA ALA A 31 -23.18 -10.12 -6.18
C ALA A 31 -22.58 -8.74 -6.51
N VAL A 32 -23.22 -7.61 -6.17
CA VAL A 32 -22.60 -6.28 -6.33
C VAL A 32 -21.66 -5.91 -5.18
N ALA A 33 -21.87 -6.48 -3.98
CA ALA A 33 -20.99 -6.20 -2.84
C ALA A 33 -19.62 -6.90 -2.97
N ALA A 34 -19.56 -8.10 -3.54
CA ALA A 34 -18.33 -8.86 -3.64
C ALA A 34 -17.26 -8.25 -4.59
N PRO A 35 -17.59 -7.73 -5.79
CA PRO A 35 -16.61 -7.10 -6.68
C PRO A 35 -16.15 -5.72 -6.16
N ALA A 36 -17.02 -4.98 -5.48
CA ALA A 36 -16.67 -3.64 -4.97
C ALA A 36 -15.64 -3.70 -3.82
N PHE A 37 -15.71 -4.73 -2.98
CA PHE A 37 -14.74 -4.95 -1.89
C PHE A 37 -13.43 -5.62 -2.38
N ALA A 38 -13.46 -6.28 -3.55
CA ALA A 38 -12.29 -6.87 -4.20
C ALA A 38 -11.54 -5.88 -5.12
N ALA A 39 -12.17 -4.76 -5.50
CA ALA A 39 -11.60 -3.78 -6.43
C ALA A 39 -10.95 -2.56 -5.77
N SER A 40 -11.03 -2.40 -4.45
CA SER A 40 -10.30 -1.33 -3.75
C SER A 40 -8.84 -1.75 -3.54
N ASN A 41 -8.03 -1.67 -4.60
CA ASN A 41 -6.58 -1.56 -4.47
C ASN A 41 -6.30 -0.24 -3.76
N THR A 42 -6.25 -0.27 -2.44
CA THR A 42 -5.90 0.92 -1.66
C THR A 42 -4.40 1.06 -1.76
N ASN A 43 -3.94 2.11 -2.45
CA ASN A 43 -2.52 2.38 -2.60
C ASN A 43 -1.84 2.49 -1.23
N PRO A 44 -0.58 2.06 -1.10
CA PRO A 44 0.21 2.29 0.10
C PRO A 44 0.21 3.77 0.50
N VAL A 45 0.01 4.03 1.78
CA VAL A 45 0.13 5.36 2.39
C VAL A 45 1.45 5.41 3.14
N VAL A 46 2.23 6.47 2.88
CA VAL A 46 3.57 6.66 3.45
C VAL A 46 3.53 7.80 4.46
N THR A 47 4.07 7.57 5.65
CA THR A 47 4.16 8.55 6.74
C THR A 47 5.53 8.54 7.37
N ALA A 48 5.83 9.55 8.19
CA ALA A 48 7.08 9.61 8.93
C ALA A 48 7.12 8.53 10.04
N GLY A 49 8.15 7.70 10.03
CA GLY A 49 8.45 6.73 11.07
C GLY A 49 9.54 7.21 12.03
N ALA A 50 9.83 6.38 13.03
CA ALA A 50 10.84 6.65 14.05
C ALA A 50 12.26 6.65 13.46
N SER A 51 12.74 7.84 13.10
CA SER A 51 14.05 8.03 12.47
C SER A 51 15.15 8.23 13.51
N CYS A 52 16.37 7.84 13.18
CA CYS A 52 17.48 7.84 14.13
C CYS A 52 18.83 8.12 13.44
N LYS A 53 19.80 8.56 14.23
CA LYS A 53 21.18 8.78 13.76
C LYS A 53 22.15 7.87 14.49
N CYS A 54 23.09 7.32 13.75
CA CYS A 54 24.20 6.51 14.24
C CYS A 54 25.52 7.29 14.16
N PRO A 55 26.44 7.09 15.13
CA PRO A 55 27.82 7.52 14.95
C PRO A 55 28.43 6.81 13.73
N GLY A 56 29.15 7.53 12.88
CA GLY A 56 29.87 6.98 11.74
C GLY A 56 31.32 6.61 12.06
N SER A 57 32.02 6.01 11.09
CA SER A 57 33.39 5.44 11.23
C SER A 57 34.54 6.46 11.41
N GLY A 58 34.30 7.59 12.07
CA GLY A 58 35.30 8.63 12.38
C GLY A 58 35.01 9.99 11.72
N GLY A 59 35.61 11.05 12.26
CA GLY A 59 35.65 12.39 11.63
C GLY A 59 34.32 13.15 11.57
N ASN A 60 33.49 13.12 12.62
CA ASN A 60 32.17 13.76 12.66
C ASN A 60 31.18 13.27 11.60
N ASN A 61 31.42 12.11 10.98
CA ASN A 61 30.44 11.51 10.09
C ASN A 61 29.32 10.84 10.89
N PHE A 62 28.08 11.09 10.49
CA PHE A 62 26.87 10.53 11.07
C PHE A 62 26.08 9.83 9.97
N ASN A 63 25.54 8.66 10.31
CA ASN A 63 24.66 7.89 9.44
C ASN A 63 23.22 8.10 9.92
N PHE A 64 22.43 8.80 9.11
CA PHE A 64 21.03 9.07 9.35
C PHE A 64 20.18 7.99 8.70
N LYS A 65 19.33 7.36 9.50
CA LYS A 65 18.33 6.38 9.06
C LYS A 65 16.96 7.05 9.13
N ALA A 66 16.51 7.56 7.99
CA ALA A 66 15.17 8.10 7.83
C ALA A 66 14.20 6.95 7.60
N VAL A 67 13.18 6.86 8.45
CA VAL A 67 12.21 5.76 8.43
C VAL A 67 10.92 6.29 7.88
N LEU A 68 10.41 5.64 6.84
CA LEU A 68 9.09 5.89 6.30
C LEU A 68 8.20 4.70 6.65
N SER A 69 7.16 4.95 7.43
CA SER A 69 6.18 3.94 7.80
C SER A 69 5.11 3.85 6.70
N VAL A 70 4.97 2.66 6.17
CA VAL A 70 4.04 2.34 5.10
C VAL A 70 2.89 1.53 5.67
N THR A 71 1.68 1.94 5.31
CA THR A 71 0.45 1.22 5.61
C THR A 71 -0.31 0.94 4.33
N THR A 72 -0.87 -0.25 4.20
CA THR A 72 -1.61 -0.73 3.04
C THR A 72 -2.95 -1.31 3.48
N ALA A 73 -3.96 -1.28 2.59
CA ALA A 73 -5.16 -2.06 2.87
C ALA A 73 -4.93 -3.50 2.42
N GLY A 74 -4.79 -4.41 3.38
CA GLY A 74 -4.62 -5.84 3.14
C GLY A 74 -3.19 -6.33 3.40
N SER A 75 -2.90 -7.56 3.00
CA SER A 75 -1.65 -8.26 3.31
C SER A 75 -0.81 -8.58 2.07
N ALA A 76 -0.99 -7.84 0.98
CA ALA A 76 -0.26 -8.08 -0.27
C ALA A 76 1.17 -7.55 -0.18
N ASP A 77 2.12 -8.23 -0.82
CA ASP A 77 3.51 -7.78 -0.86
C ASP A 77 3.66 -6.60 -1.83
N TRP A 78 4.45 -5.60 -1.42
CA TRP A 78 4.72 -4.41 -2.23
C TRP A 78 6.21 -4.19 -2.43
N LYS A 79 6.61 -3.89 -3.67
CA LYS A 79 7.97 -3.50 -4.03
C LYS A 79 8.04 -2.00 -4.28
N PHE A 80 9.01 -1.32 -3.67
CA PHE A 80 9.23 0.12 -3.77
C PHE A 80 10.50 0.41 -4.54
N HIS A 81 10.39 1.21 -5.59
CA HIS A 81 11.48 1.71 -6.41
C HIS A 81 11.59 3.23 -6.23
N PHE A 82 12.75 3.70 -5.78
CA PHE A 82 12.96 5.12 -5.47
C PHE A 82 13.38 5.89 -6.73
N THR A 83 12.71 7.00 -7.01
CA THR A 83 12.98 7.83 -8.20
C THR A 83 13.58 9.18 -7.84
N ALA A 84 13.32 9.68 -6.64
CA ALA A 84 13.99 10.85 -6.10
C ALA A 84 14.18 10.71 -4.59
N PHE A 85 15.32 11.18 -4.09
CA PHE A 85 15.57 11.34 -2.66
C PHE A 85 16.40 12.60 -2.46
N THR A 86 15.90 13.52 -1.64
CA THR A 86 16.67 14.69 -1.19
C THR A 86 16.69 14.76 0.32
N PHE A 87 17.82 15.20 0.85
CA PHE A 87 18.08 15.39 2.27
C PHE A 87 18.62 16.82 2.46
N ASP A 88 17.91 17.64 3.23
CA ASP A 88 18.14 19.09 3.36
C ASP A 88 18.26 19.81 2.00
N GLY A 89 17.42 19.43 1.04
CA GLY A 89 17.43 19.99 -0.31
C GLY A 89 18.58 19.52 -1.21
N SER A 90 19.54 18.74 -0.68
CA SER A 90 20.60 18.12 -1.47
C SER A 90 20.14 16.78 -2.04
N VAL A 91 20.45 16.50 -3.30
CA VAL A 91 20.14 15.21 -3.92
C VAL A 91 20.97 14.12 -3.25
N ALA A 92 20.30 13.09 -2.75
CA ALA A 92 20.90 11.92 -2.13
C ALA A 92 21.01 10.75 -3.12
N ALA A 93 21.93 9.83 -2.86
CA ALA A 93 22.00 8.59 -3.61
C ALA A 93 20.68 7.80 -3.43
N LEU A 94 20.13 7.31 -4.53
CA LEU A 94 18.90 6.53 -4.49
C LEU A 94 19.16 5.19 -3.76
N PRO A 95 18.32 4.82 -2.78
CA PRO A 95 18.37 3.50 -2.17
C PRO A 95 18.08 2.40 -3.19
N ALA A 96 18.56 1.19 -2.90
CA ALA A 96 18.12 0.00 -3.62
C ALA A 96 16.62 -0.23 -3.41
N ASP A 97 15.99 -0.96 -4.34
CA ASP A 97 14.59 -1.36 -4.22
C ASP A 97 14.35 -2.12 -2.90
N GLN A 98 13.22 -1.84 -2.26
CA GLN A 98 12.82 -2.47 -0.99
C GLN A 98 11.47 -3.18 -1.17
N THR A 99 11.32 -4.35 -0.55
CA THR A 99 10.07 -5.12 -0.57
C THR A 99 9.50 -5.22 0.83
N LEU A 100 8.24 -4.86 0.99
CA LEU A 100 7.48 -5.08 2.22
C LEU A 100 6.58 -6.31 2.03
N THR A 101 6.91 -7.38 2.74
CA THR A 101 6.09 -8.60 2.79
C THR A 101 4.92 -8.41 3.74
N GLY A 102 3.71 -8.70 3.31
CA GLY A 102 2.49 -8.46 4.09
C GLY A 102 1.98 -7.02 4.02
N GLY A 103 2.60 -6.17 3.20
CA GLY A 103 2.10 -4.84 2.82
C GLY A 103 2.43 -3.69 3.78
N ASP A 104 2.44 -3.96 5.09
CA ASP A 104 2.80 -2.96 6.10
C ASP A 104 4.26 -3.10 6.52
N GLY A 105 4.89 -1.97 6.85
CA GLY A 105 6.25 -1.99 7.35
C GLY A 105 6.97 -0.66 7.25
N ASN A 106 8.29 -0.73 7.37
CA ASN A 106 9.16 0.44 7.35
C ASN A 106 10.11 0.36 6.16
N LEU A 107 10.12 1.41 5.36
CA LEU A 107 11.21 1.69 4.42
C LEU A 107 12.31 2.43 5.17
N VAL A 108 13.55 2.00 5.01
CA VAL A 108 14.69 2.61 5.69
C VAL A 108 15.62 3.23 4.67
N LEU A 109 15.78 4.54 4.76
CA LEU A 109 16.61 5.35 3.88
C LEU A 109 17.86 5.75 4.66
N VAL A 110 19.03 5.59 4.05
CA VAL A 110 20.31 5.88 4.70
C VAL A 110 20.96 7.07 4.03
N TYR A 111 21.41 8.04 4.83
CA TYR A 111 22.14 9.20 4.36
C TYR A 111 23.29 9.55 5.31
N ASN A 112 24.43 9.95 4.77
CA ASN A 112 25.62 10.26 5.55
C ASN A 112 25.94 11.75 5.49
N LEU A 113 26.18 12.37 6.64
CA LEU A 113 26.55 13.78 6.75
C LEU A 113 27.65 13.98 7.80
N THR A 114 28.40 15.06 7.68
CA THR A 114 29.34 15.53 8.71
C THR A 114 28.67 16.38 9.80
N ASN A 115 27.36 16.65 9.63
CA ASN A 115 26.55 17.44 10.55
C ASN A 115 25.83 16.51 11.54
N SER A 116 25.83 16.88 12.82
CA SER A 116 25.19 16.14 13.90
C SER A 116 23.79 16.63 14.27
N ALA A 117 23.21 17.57 13.50
CA ALA A 117 21.89 18.13 13.77
C ALA A 117 20.83 17.03 13.97
N ALA A 118 19.88 17.28 14.86
CA ALA A 118 18.82 16.31 15.16
C ALA A 118 17.63 16.42 14.20
N LYS A 119 17.58 17.46 13.36
CA LYS A 119 16.46 17.78 12.50
C LYS A 119 16.93 17.97 11.07
N HIS A 120 16.28 17.27 10.14
CA HIS A 120 16.61 17.35 8.73
C HIS A 120 15.34 17.26 7.89
N THR A 121 15.33 17.94 6.75
CA THR A 121 14.20 17.90 5.81
C THR A 121 14.40 16.77 4.82
N VAL A 122 13.43 15.88 4.71
CA VAL A 122 13.46 14.73 3.81
C VAL A 122 12.35 14.85 2.78
N PHE A 123 12.69 14.59 1.52
CA PHE A 123 11.74 14.44 0.43
C PHE A 123 12.09 13.21 -0.40
N VAL A 124 11.08 12.41 -0.72
CA VAL A 124 11.25 11.14 -1.43
C VAL A 124 10.12 10.97 -2.43
N GLN A 125 10.47 10.54 -3.63
CA GLN A 125 9.52 10.04 -4.62
C GLN A 125 9.85 8.58 -4.93
N MET A 126 8.80 7.78 -5.05
CA MET A 126 8.95 6.35 -5.31
C MET A 126 7.75 5.83 -6.09
N THR A 127 7.95 4.71 -6.77
CA THR A 127 6.88 3.91 -7.34
C THR A 127 6.74 2.63 -6.51
N ALA A 128 5.50 2.29 -6.16
CA ALA A 128 5.18 1.08 -5.44
C ALA A 128 4.43 0.12 -6.38
N THR A 129 4.84 -1.14 -6.41
CA THR A 129 4.25 -2.19 -7.24
C THR A 129 3.73 -3.31 -6.36
N ASN A 130 2.45 -3.61 -6.47
CA ASN A 130 1.83 -4.76 -5.81
C ASN A 130 2.31 -6.04 -6.51
N LEU A 131 2.94 -6.94 -5.78
CA LEU A 131 3.53 -8.15 -6.36
C LEU A 131 2.50 -9.23 -6.71
N THR A 132 1.27 -9.12 -6.20
CA THR A 132 0.17 -10.03 -6.53
C THR A 132 -0.58 -9.58 -7.79
N THR A 133 -0.91 -8.29 -7.89
CA THR A 133 -1.75 -7.75 -8.97
C THR A 133 -0.96 -7.03 -10.06
N ASN A 134 0.34 -6.77 -9.86
CA ASN A 134 1.17 -5.87 -10.68
C ASN A 134 0.63 -4.44 -10.79
N ALA A 135 -0.32 -4.05 -9.94
CA ALA A 135 -0.79 -2.68 -9.87
C ALA A 135 0.32 -1.76 -9.34
N THR A 136 0.47 -0.59 -9.96
CA THR A 136 1.49 0.39 -9.58
C THR A 136 0.89 1.67 -9.05
N ALA A 137 1.58 2.32 -8.13
CA ALA A 137 1.22 3.60 -7.55
C ALA A 137 2.45 4.50 -7.43
N ASN A 138 2.30 5.78 -7.80
CA ASN A 138 3.32 6.78 -7.55
C ASN A 138 3.08 7.39 -6.17
N LEU A 139 4.12 7.42 -5.34
CA LEU A 139 4.06 7.92 -3.97
C LEU A 139 5.05 9.07 -3.81
N THR A 140 4.69 10.02 -2.95
CA THR A 140 5.56 11.14 -2.60
C THR A 140 5.47 11.38 -1.10
N PHE A 141 6.64 11.53 -0.49
CA PHE A 141 6.79 11.88 0.91
C PHE A 141 7.56 13.20 1.01
N GLY A 142 7.02 14.14 1.79
CA GLY A 142 7.65 15.42 2.07
C GLY A 142 7.45 16.50 0.98
N PRO A 143 8.22 17.60 1.03
CA PRO A 143 9.31 17.85 1.98
C PRO A 143 8.80 17.93 3.42
N GLN A 144 9.43 17.20 4.34
CA GLN A 144 9.03 17.13 5.73
C GLN A 144 10.24 17.16 6.66
N GLU A 145 10.19 17.97 7.73
CA GLU A 145 11.19 17.94 8.79
C GLU A 145 11.00 16.68 9.64
N LEU A 146 12.06 15.86 9.72
CA LEU A 146 12.14 14.70 10.58
C LEU A 146 13.07 14.97 11.74
N THR A 147 12.71 14.47 12.92
CA THR A 147 13.59 14.45 14.09
C THR A 147 14.25 13.08 14.20
N PHE A 148 15.58 13.07 14.29
CA PHE A 148 16.41 11.88 14.37
C PHE A 148 16.86 11.66 15.80
N ALA A 149 16.35 10.59 16.42
CA ALA A 149 16.76 10.19 17.75
C ALA A 149 18.25 9.84 17.77
N PRO A 150 18.97 10.16 18.86
CA PRO A 150 20.34 9.70 19.04
C PRO A 150 20.36 8.18 19.25
N ASN A 151 21.20 7.51 18.48
CA ASN A 151 21.36 6.05 18.45
C ASN A 151 20.10 5.33 17.93
N CYS A 152 20.29 4.44 16.97
CA CYS A 152 19.22 3.62 16.42
C CYS A 152 18.93 2.43 17.34
N VAL A 153 17.65 2.18 17.61
CA VAL A 153 17.15 1.08 18.45
C VAL A 153 16.33 0.09 17.63
N SER A 154 16.20 -1.15 18.11
CA SER A 154 15.47 -2.23 17.42
C SER A 154 14.11 -1.76 16.89
N PRO A 155 13.73 -2.12 15.64
CA PRO A 155 14.40 -3.07 14.74
C PRO A 155 15.53 -2.45 13.89
N ILE A 156 15.74 -1.14 13.97
CA ILE A 156 16.72 -0.44 13.14
C ILE A 156 17.95 -0.22 14.01
N LEU A 157 18.98 -1.04 13.84
CA LEU A 157 20.22 -0.95 14.63
C LEU A 157 21.28 -0.14 13.89
N CYS A 158 22.21 0.45 14.63
CA CYS A 158 23.43 0.97 14.03
C CYS A 158 24.29 -0.20 13.50
N PRO A 159 24.97 -0.02 12.36
CA PRO A 159 25.98 -0.97 11.92
C PRO A 159 27.14 -1.06 12.92
#